data_AF-A0A699ZSB0-F1
#
_entry.id   AF-A0A699ZSB0-F1
#
_cell.length_a   1.000
_cell.length_b   1.000
_cell.length_c   1.000
_cell.angle_alpha   90.00
_cell.angle_beta   90.00
_cell.angle_gamma   90.00
#
_symmetry.space_group_name_H-M   'P 1'
#
loop_
_entity.id
_entity.type
_entity.pdbx_description
1 polymer ?
#
loop_
_entity_poly.entity_id
_entity_poly.type
_entity_poly.pdbx_seq_one_letter_code
_entity_poly.pdbx_strand_id
1 'polypeptide(L)'
;EKEKSNCLAILVLASMLWATEAIPLFATAMLIPVLVVMLRVLVDHGRPAGAQRLTPQEAAPLIFHAMFSQVIMLLLGGFTIAAALSKHFIAK
;
A
#
# COMPACT_ATOMS: atom_id res chain seq x y z
N GLU A 1 -19.40 3.69 10.69
CA GLU A 1 -18.77 4.56 11.71
C GLU A 1 -17.39 4.06 12.12
N LYS A 2 -17.29 2.86 12.71
CA LYS A 2 -16.02 2.31 13.23
C LYS A 2 -14.93 2.08 12.17
N GLU A 3 -15.27 1.70 10.92
CA GLU A 3 -14.27 1.61 9.84
C GLU A 3 -13.65 2.97 9.50
N LYS A 4 -14.45 4.03 9.47
CA LYS A 4 -13.96 5.39 9.18
C LYS A 4 -13.01 5.86 10.27
N SER A 5 -13.32 5.58 11.53
CA SER A 5 -12.44 5.86 12.66
C SER A 5 -11.14 5.05 12.59
N ASN A 6 -11.20 3.77 12.25
CA ASN A 6 -10.01 2.92 12.09
C ASN A 6 -9.14 3.40 10.91
N CYS A 7 -9.76 3.78 9.80
CA CYS A 7 -9.08 4.34 8.63
C CYS A 7 -8.36 5.65 8.98
N LEU A 8 -9.04 6.55 9.71
CA LEU A 8 -8.44 7.79 10.21
C LEU A 8 -7.27 7.51 11.16
N ALA A 9 -7.38 6.50 12.04
CA ALA A 9 -6.29 6.11 12.92
C ALA A 9 -5.06 5.63 12.13
N ILE A 10 -5.24 4.83 11.08
CA ILE A 10 -4.15 4.41 10.18
C ILE A 10 -3.54 5.63 9.48
N LEU A 11 -4.36 6.54 8.96
CA LEU A 11 -3.90 7.74 8.28
C LEU A 11 -3.02 8.60 9.21
N VAL A 12 -3.51 8.92 10.40
CA VAL A 12 -2.80 9.75 11.37
C VAL A 12 -1.50 9.08 11.81
N LEU A 13 -1.54 7.76 12.09
CA LEU A 13 -0.35 7.00 12.45
C LEU A 13 0.69 7.00 11.32
N ALA A 14 0.29 6.68 10.09
CA ALA A 14 1.18 6.65 8.93
C ALA A 14 1.81 8.02 8.67
N SER A 15 1.02 9.10 8.74
CA SER A 15 1.51 10.47 8.58
C SER A 15 2.53 10.86 9.66
N MET A 16 2.29 10.49 10.93
CA MET A 16 3.26 10.75 12.00
C MET A 16 4.55 9.96 11.79
N LEU A 17 4.47 8.68 11.43
CA LEU A 17 5.66 7.83 11.20
C LEU A 17 6.49 8.33 10.01
N TRP A 18 5.85 8.81 8.95
CA TRP A 18 6.55 9.41 7.81
C TRP A 18 7.15 10.78 8.14
N ALA A 19 6.43 11.64 8.86
CA ALA A 19 6.93 12.97 9.22
C ALA A 19 8.11 12.93 10.20
N THR A 20 8.12 11.93 11.10
CA THR A 20 9.17 11.79 12.12
C THR A 20 10.32 10.89 11.69
N GLU A 21 10.18 10.14 10.59
CA GLU A 21 11.15 9.13 10.12
C GLU A 21 11.64 8.18 11.24
N ALA A 22 10.80 7.91 12.25
CA ALA A 22 11.15 7.06 13.39
C ALA A 22 11.54 5.63 12.97
N ILE A 23 11.01 5.17 11.83
CA ILE A 23 11.44 3.97 11.12
C ILE A 23 11.63 4.31 9.63
N PRO A 24 12.43 3.52 8.88
CA PRO A 24 12.62 3.76 7.45
C PRO A 24 11.30 3.84 6.67
N LEU A 25 11.21 4.74 5.70
CA LEU A 25 9.98 5.00 4.93
C LEU A 25 9.39 3.73 4.30
N PHE A 26 10.25 2.83 3.79
CA PHE A 26 9.82 1.56 3.22
C PHE A 26 9.20 0.62 4.26
N ALA A 27 9.68 0.66 5.50
CA ALA A 27 9.18 -0.16 6.60
C ALA A 27 7.81 0.34 7.05
N THR A 28 7.62 1.66 7.17
CA THR A 28 6.29 2.26 7.38
C THR A 28 5.33 1.88 6.26
N ALA A 29 5.77 1.94 5.00
CA ALA A 29 4.94 1.57 3.86
C ALA A 29 4.52 0.09 3.87
N MET A 30 5.40 -0.84 4.27
CA MET A 30 5.06 -2.26 4.45
C MET A 30 4.11 -2.52 5.64
N LEU A 31 4.16 -1.69 6.68
CA LEU A 31 3.30 -1.82 7.86
C LEU A 31 1.83 -1.48 7.53
N ILE A 32 1.58 -0.54 6.62
CA ILE A 32 0.22 -0.08 6.27
C ILE A 32 -0.68 -1.24 5.79
N PRO A 33 -0.30 -2.08 4.80
CA PRO A 33 -1.05 -3.28 4.41
C PRO A 33 -1.45 -4.17 5.59
N VAL A 34 -0.54 -4.40 6.54
CA VAL A 34 -0.77 -5.25 7.72
C VAL A 34 -1.83 -4.61 8.63
N LEU A 35 -1.72 -3.31 8.89
CA LEU A 35 -2.69 -2.56 9.71
C LEU A 35 -4.08 -2.55 9.07
N VAL A 36 -4.16 -2.38 7.75
CA VAL A 36 -5.41 -2.39 6.99
C VAL A 36 -6.16 -3.71 7.14
N VAL A 37 -5.45 -4.85 7.09
CA VAL A 37 -6.05 -6.19 7.29
C VAL A 37 -6.42 -6.42 8.76
N MET A 38 -5.53 -6.08 9.71
CA MET A 38 -5.75 -6.25 11.15
C MET A 38 -6.99 -5.46 11.64
N LEU A 39 -7.12 -4.21 11.23
CA LEU A 39 -8.20 -3.31 11.64
C LEU A 39 -9.49 -3.48 10.82
N ARG A 40 -9.47 -4.37 9.82
CA ARG A 40 -10.59 -4.71 8.91
C ARG A 40 -11.31 -3.46 8.39
N VAL A 41 -10.56 -2.55 7.79
CA VAL A 41 -11.10 -1.25 7.32
C VAL A 41 -11.73 -1.32 5.93
N LEU A 42 -11.40 -2.37 5.16
CA LEU A 42 -11.95 -2.60 3.83
C LEU A 42 -13.40 -3.06 3.91
N VAL A 43 -14.28 -2.33 3.21
CA VAL A 43 -15.71 -2.61 3.13
C VAL A 43 -16.09 -2.78 1.66
N ASP A 44 -16.87 -3.81 1.38
CA ASP A 44 -17.43 -4.07 0.06
C ASP A 44 -18.76 -3.32 -0.05
N HIS A 45 -18.86 -2.38 -0.99
CA HIS A 45 -20.09 -1.63 -1.26
C HIS A 45 -20.87 -2.20 -2.45
N GLY A 46 -20.37 -3.24 -3.11
CA GLY A 46 -20.96 -3.82 -4.33
C GLY A 46 -21.87 -5.02 -4.10
N ARG A 47 -21.99 -5.56 -2.87
CA ARG A 47 -22.84 -6.72 -2.60
C ARG A 47 -24.32 -6.34 -2.43
N PRO A 48 -25.25 -7.13 -3.00
CA PRO A 48 -26.69 -6.90 -2.86
C PRO A 48 -27.21 -7.02 -1.41
N ALA A 49 -26.41 -7.59 -0.50
CA ALA A 49 -26.73 -7.76 0.92
C ALA A 49 -26.31 -6.56 1.81
N GLY A 50 -25.81 -5.47 1.24
CA GLY A 50 -25.37 -4.27 1.97
C GLY A 50 -23.87 -4.23 2.27
N ALA A 51 -23.41 -3.09 2.80
CA ALA A 51 -22.00 -2.82 3.07
C ALA A 51 -21.42 -3.80 4.10
N GLN A 52 -20.61 -4.77 3.65
CA GLN A 52 -20.03 -5.81 4.49
C GLN A 52 -18.51 -5.68 4.57
N ARG A 53 -17.94 -5.94 5.75
CA ARG A 53 -16.48 -5.98 5.93
C ARG A 53 -15.88 -7.12 5.13
N LEU A 54 -14.79 -6.85 4.42
CA LEU A 54 -14.05 -7.90 3.76
C LEU A 54 -13.39 -8.82 4.79
N THR A 55 -13.43 -10.10 4.50
CA THR A 55 -12.63 -11.07 5.25
C THR A 55 -11.14 -10.82 4.95
N PRO A 56 -10.21 -11.18 5.87
CA PRO A 56 -8.77 -11.07 5.61
C PRO A 56 -8.33 -11.76 4.31
N GLN A 57 -9.00 -12.86 3.95
CA GLN A 57 -8.74 -13.65 2.75
C GLN A 57 -9.12 -12.91 1.47
N GLU A 58 -10.17 -12.09 1.51
CA GLU A 58 -10.60 -11.24 0.39
C GLU A 58 -9.81 -9.91 0.33
N ALA A 59 -9.43 -9.38 1.50
CA ALA A 59 -8.71 -8.11 1.59
C ALA A 59 -7.25 -8.21 1.11
N ALA A 60 -6.55 -9.30 1.44
CA ALA A 60 -5.16 -9.51 1.05
C ALA A 60 -4.91 -9.36 -0.47
N PRO A 61 -5.61 -10.08 -1.37
CA PRO A 61 -5.37 -9.96 -2.81
C PRO A 61 -5.69 -8.57 -3.37
N LEU A 62 -6.67 -7.85 -2.80
CA LEU A 62 -6.96 -6.47 -3.18
C LEU A 62 -5.81 -5.53 -2.83
N ILE A 63 -5.25 -5.67 -1.63
CA ILE A 63 -4.11 -4.85 -1.19
C ILE A 63 -2.87 -5.16 -2.05
N PHE A 64 -2.60 -6.44 -2.33
CA PHE A 64 -1.49 -6.82 -3.20
C PHE A 64 -1.64 -6.28 -4.62
N HIS A 65 -2.84 -6.26 -5.19
CA HIS A 65 -3.08 -5.62 -6.50
C HIS A 65 -2.76 -4.12 -6.47
N ALA A 66 -3.13 -3.42 -5.40
CA ALA A 66 -2.79 -2.01 -5.25
C ALA A 66 -1.27 -1.79 -5.11
N MET A 67 -0.56 -2.68 -4.41
CA MET A 67 0.90 -2.63 -4.24
C MET A 67 1.66 -2.93 -5.55
N PHE A 68 1.13 -3.79 -6.41
CA PHE A 68 1.72 -4.11 -7.72
C PHE A 68 0.97 -3.41 -8.85
N SER A 69 0.60 -2.14 -8.61
CA SER A 69 -0.04 -1.34 -9.65
C SER A 69 0.84 -1.19 -10.90
N GLN A 70 0.20 -0.95 -12.03
CA GLN A 70 0.87 -0.70 -13.30
C GLN A 70 1.94 0.40 -13.21
N VAL A 71 1.70 1.44 -12.39
CA VAL A 71 2.65 2.53 -12.19
C VAL A 71 3.91 2.06 -11.46
N ILE A 72 3.76 1.26 -10.39
CA ILE A 72 4.90 0.74 -9.62
C ILE A 72 5.74 -0.20 -10.50
N MET A 73 5.09 -1.10 -11.26
CA MET A 73 5.80 -1.98 -12.20
C MET A 73 6.50 -1.21 -13.32
N LEU A 74 5.88 -0.13 -13.83
CA LEU A 74 6.50 0.74 -14.82
C LEU A 74 7.75 1.43 -14.27
N LEU A 75 7.69 1.97 -13.04
CA LEU A 75 8.84 2.58 -12.38
C LEU A 75 9.95 1.57 -12.11
N LEU A 76 9.60 0.35 -11.67
CA LEU A 76 10.56 -0.73 -11.49
C LEU A 76 11.30 -1.04 -12.79
N GLY A 77 10.57 -1.16 -13.91
CA GLY A 77 11.16 -1.37 -15.24
C GLY A 77 12.04 -0.20 -15.67
N GLY A 78 11.56 1.03 -15.52
CA GLY A 78 12.30 2.25 -15.87
C GLY A 78 13.62 2.39 -15.11
N PHE A 79 13.61 2.18 -13.79
CA PHE A 79 14.81 2.21 -12.97
C PHE A 79 15.76 1.04 -13.28
N THR A 80 15.23 -0.14 -13.59
CA THR A 80 16.05 -1.29 -14.02
C THR A 80 16.78 -0.99 -15.33
N ILE A 81 16.10 -0.40 -16.31
CA ILE A 81 16.72 0.02 -17.59
C ILE A 81 17.77 1.11 -17.37
N ALA A 82 17.43 2.14 -16.57
CA ALA A 82 18.37 3.21 -16.24
C ALA A 82 19.64 2.68 -15.57
N ALA A 83 19.50 1.72 -14.65
CA ALA A 83 20.63 1.06 -14.00
C ALA A 83 21.47 0.24 -14.99
N ALA A 84 20.84 -0.49 -15.92
CA ALA A 84 21.54 -1.25 -16.95
C ALA A 84 22.36 -0.34 -17.90
N LEU A 85 21.76 0.75 -18.39
CA LEU A 85 22.44 1.72 -19.25
C LEU A 85 23.62 2.40 -18.53
N SER A 86 23.46 2.68 -17.23
CA SER A 86 24.53 3.23 -16.38
C SER A 86 25.68 2.24 -16.22
N LYS A 87 25.40 0.94 -16.03
CA LYS A 87 26.41 -0.12 -15.91
C LYS A 87 27.21 -0.32 -17.21
N HIS A 88 26.58 -0.12 -18.37
CA HIS A 88 27.21 -0.25 -19.68
C HIS A 88 27.81 1.06 -20.22
N PHE A 89 27.83 2.13 -19.42
CA PHE A 89 28.38 3.46 -19.77
C PHE A 89 27.77 4.07 -21.04
N ILE A 90 26.56 3.69 -21.42
CA ILE A 90 25.88 4.18 -22.63
C ILE A 90 25.36 5.61 -22.42
N ALA A 91 25.09 5.99 -21.17
CA ALA A 91 24.54 7.29 -20.78
C ALA A 91 25.57 8.16 -20.02
N LYS A 92 26.74 8.38 -20.62
CA LYS A 92 27.74 9.35 -20.12
C LYS A 92 27.80 10.57 -21.01
#